data_AF-A0A2V9D7N1-F1
#
_entry.id   AF-A0A2V9D7N1-F1
#
_cell.length_a   1.000
_cell.length_b   1.000
_cell.length_c   1.000
_cell.angle_alpha   90.00
_cell.angle_beta   90.00
_cell.angle_gamma   90.00
#
_symmetry.space_group_name_H-M   'P 1'
#
loop_
_entity.id
_entity.type
_entity.pdbx_description
1 polymer ?
#
loop_
_entity_poly.entity_id
_entity_poly.type
_entity_poly.pdbx_seq_one_letter_code
_entity_poly.pdbx_strand_id
1 'polypeptide(L)'
;MEQCFKALRSANTQWILEGDIKSCFDKISHDWLLAHVPIDRAILQKWLKSGYMEKHVLHETTDGTPQGGIISPALANCALDGLERLLHEKYPAGKRLKSLGGEKPCVNLVRYADDFVITSKSKELLEGEIQPLVVQFLQERGLELSPMKTVITHVEHGFDFLGQNVRRYPNGKLLIKPSKKNVGTFLDGIRRIIKDAHGVSAADLIDQLNPKIRGWANYHRHVVSKRTFGRVDHTLFSSLWKWVQRRHPNKSPRWFKPKYFARRGNRDWSFFGDTCDGEGRPTKVWLHYAKSTPIKRHVKVKGEANPYDPTYETYFEEREGAHMLETFRGTRTLRYLWYEQRGLCAQCNTKITRITGWRLHYGVPRVKGGSTGATNCVLLHPECHDRVHRLRLPVSKPRLLYRGVRRA
;
A
#
# COMPACT_ATOMS: atom_id res chain seq x y z
N MET A 1 3.32 5.88 5.91
CA MET A 1 2.41 6.82 6.60
C MET A 1 2.28 6.60 8.11
N GLU A 2 1.91 5.41 8.59
CA GLU A 2 1.80 5.16 10.05
C GLU A 2 3.11 5.48 10.78
N GLN A 3 4.25 5.14 10.18
CA GLN A 3 5.56 5.50 10.72
C GLN A 3 5.80 7.02 10.77
N CYS A 4 5.40 7.77 9.73
CA CYS A 4 5.47 9.23 9.74
C CYS A 4 4.65 9.82 10.90
N PHE A 5 3.44 9.27 11.14
CA PHE A 5 2.62 9.69 12.27
C PHE A 5 3.31 9.44 13.61
N LYS A 6 3.91 8.27 13.81
CA LYS A 6 4.64 7.92 15.04
C LYS A 6 5.86 8.83 15.26
N ALA A 7 6.65 9.07 14.22
CA ALA A 7 7.84 9.92 14.29
C ALA A 7 7.48 11.39 14.60
N LEU A 8 6.44 11.92 13.97
CA LEU A 8 6.07 13.35 14.06
C LEU A 8 5.01 13.65 15.11
N ARG A 9 4.51 12.65 15.86
CA ARG A 9 3.51 12.90 16.93
C ARG A 9 4.08 13.76 18.04
N SER A 10 5.37 13.60 18.37
CA SER A 10 6.05 14.38 19.41
C SER A 10 6.17 15.84 19.00
N ALA A 11 5.91 16.79 19.91
CA ALA A 11 6.13 18.21 19.67
C ALA A 11 7.59 18.58 19.43
N ASN A 12 8.53 17.72 19.88
CA ASN A 12 9.96 17.91 19.73
C ASN A 12 10.49 17.54 18.34
N THR A 13 9.65 16.98 17.46
CA THR A 13 10.05 16.60 16.11
C THR A 13 9.33 17.51 15.13
N GLN A 14 10.08 18.45 14.59
CA GLN A 14 9.55 19.66 13.97
C GLN A 14 10.02 19.85 12.54
N TRP A 15 11.26 19.47 12.25
CA TRP A 15 11.88 19.64 10.94
C TRP A 15 11.96 18.31 10.21
N ILE A 16 11.74 18.37 8.90
CA ILE A 16 11.75 17.22 8.00
C ILE A 16 12.66 17.56 6.82
N LEU A 17 13.62 16.69 6.54
CA LEU A 17 14.34 16.63 5.28
C LEU A 17 13.59 15.68 4.36
N GLU A 18 12.99 16.23 3.31
CA GLU A 18 12.40 15.48 2.21
C GLU A 18 13.53 15.13 1.23
N GLY A 19 13.81 13.84 1.05
CA GLY A 19 14.88 13.37 0.18
C GLY A 19 14.34 12.54 -0.98
N ASP A 20 14.83 12.84 -2.17
CA ASP A 20 14.56 12.10 -3.42
C ASP A 20 15.90 11.80 -4.10
N ILE A 21 16.09 10.53 -4.47
CA ILE A 21 17.31 10.05 -5.12
C ILE A 21 17.16 10.18 -6.63
N LYS A 22 18.10 10.87 -7.27
CA LYS A 22 18.08 11.07 -8.72
C LYS A 22 18.33 9.75 -9.44
N SER A 23 17.37 9.33 -10.27
CA SER A 23 17.50 8.15 -11.15
C SER A 23 18.02 6.92 -10.40
N CYS A 24 17.41 6.59 -9.25
CA CYS A 24 17.92 5.57 -8.34
C CYS A 24 18.18 4.23 -9.04
N PHE A 25 17.30 3.76 -9.92
CA PHE A 25 17.50 2.50 -10.61
C PHE A 25 18.56 2.56 -11.70
N ASP A 26 18.86 3.72 -12.27
CA ASP A 26 19.72 3.85 -13.46
C ASP A 26 21.17 4.16 -13.10
N LYS A 27 21.43 4.60 -11.86
CA LYS A 27 22.75 5.11 -11.43
C LYS A 27 23.47 4.26 -10.38
N ILE A 28 22.86 3.19 -9.88
CA ILE A 28 23.52 2.35 -8.86
C ILE A 28 24.78 1.72 -9.45
N SER A 29 25.91 1.87 -8.73
CA SER A 29 27.19 1.28 -9.11
C SER A 29 27.11 -0.25 -9.15
N HIS A 30 27.48 -0.84 -10.30
CA HIS A 30 27.57 -2.29 -10.47
C HIS A 30 28.62 -2.90 -9.53
N ASP A 31 29.76 -2.25 -9.39
CA ASP A 31 30.85 -2.71 -8.52
C ASP A 31 30.41 -2.76 -7.07
N TRP A 32 29.68 -1.75 -6.61
CA TRP A 32 29.13 -1.74 -5.25
C TRP A 32 28.15 -2.91 -5.06
N LEU A 33 27.24 -3.15 -6.00
CA LEU A 33 26.27 -4.26 -5.92
C LEU A 33 26.97 -5.62 -5.91
N LEU A 34 27.96 -5.83 -6.78
CA LEU A 34 28.71 -7.08 -6.86
C LEU A 34 29.52 -7.39 -5.59
N ALA A 35 29.98 -6.34 -4.90
CA ALA A 35 30.72 -6.48 -3.65
C ALA A 35 29.81 -6.76 -2.42
N HIS A 36 28.60 -6.18 -2.38
CA HIS A 36 27.78 -6.15 -1.16
C HIS A 36 26.52 -7.03 -1.21
N VAL A 37 26.02 -7.42 -2.39
CA VAL A 37 24.81 -8.24 -2.48
C VAL A 37 25.17 -9.73 -2.32
N PRO A 38 24.51 -10.46 -1.41
CA PRO A 38 24.80 -11.87 -1.16
C PRO A 38 24.13 -12.78 -2.21
N ILE A 39 24.61 -12.70 -3.45
CA ILE A 39 24.19 -13.54 -4.58
C ILE A 39 25.41 -14.00 -5.37
N ASP A 40 25.26 -15.03 -6.22
CA ASP A 40 26.29 -15.41 -7.18
C ASP A 40 26.69 -14.21 -8.06
N ARG A 41 27.97 -13.85 -7.97
CA ARG A 41 28.53 -12.66 -8.64
C ARG A 41 28.50 -12.78 -10.16
N ALA A 42 28.71 -13.98 -10.71
CA ALA A 42 28.72 -14.19 -12.15
C ALA A 42 27.30 -14.05 -12.73
N ILE A 43 26.29 -14.56 -12.03
CA ILE A 43 24.88 -14.38 -12.41
C ILE A 43 24.50 -12.90 -12.32
N LEU A 44 24.79 -12.25 -11.20
CA LEU A 44 24.46 -10.84 -11.00
C LEU A 44 25.14 -9.96 -12.06
N GLN A 45 26.41 -10.19 -12.36
CA GLN A 45 27.13 -9.43 -13.38
C GLN A 45 26.51 -9.58 -14.77
N LYS A 46 26.08 -10.79 -15.14
CA LYS A 46 25.38 -11.02 -16.42
C LYS A 46 24.04 -10.28 -16.47
N TRP A 47 23.29 -10.25 -15.38
CA TRP A 47 22.02 -9.52 -15.30
C TRP A 47 22.19 -8.01 -15.34
N LEU A 48 23.23 -7.48 -14.71
CA LEU A 48 23.53 -6.04 -14.74
C LEU A 48 23.98 -5.58 -16.14
N LYS A 49 24.71 -6.43 -16.88
CA LYS A 49 25.20 -6.13 -18.23
C LYS A 49 24.22 -6.42 -19.36
N SER A 50 23.10 -7.10 -19.10
CA SER A 50 22.22 -7.62 -20.17
C SER A 50 21.48 -6.54 -20.95
N GLY A 51 21.52 -5.27 -20.52
CA GLY A 51 20.76 -4.21 -21.15
C GLY A 51 19.26 -4.28 -20.83
N TYR A 52 18.49 -3.37 -21.43
CA TYR A 52 17.04 -3.45 -21.49
C TYR A 52 16.53 -3.04 -22.87
N MET A 53 15.35 -3.51 -23.25
CA MET A 53 14.73 -3.17 -24.53
C MET A 53 13.57 -2.19 -24.29
N GLU A 54 13.66 -1.00 -24.87
CA GLU A 54 12.59 0.00 -24.85
C GLU A 54 12.19 0.36 -26.28
N LYS A 55 10.90 0.26 -26.61
CA LYS A 55 10.36 0.57 -27.96
C LYS A 55 11.13 -0.11 -29.10
N HIS A 56 11.51 -1.38 -28.92
CA HIS A 56 12.31 -2.19 -29.86
C HIS A 56 13.76 -1.75 -30.05
N VAL A 57 14.30 -0.88 -29.19
CA VAL A 57 15.71 -0.50 -29.18
C VAL A 57 16.38 -1.15 -27.97
N LEU A 58 17.52 -1.82 -28.20
CA LEU A 58 18.35 -2.36 -27.12
C LEU A 58 19.22 -1.24 -26.55
N HIS A 59 19.07 -0.99 -25.26
CA HIS A 59 19.90 -0.07 -24.50
C HIS A 59 20.89 -0.87 -23.66
N GLU A 60 22.18 -0.63 -23.86
CA GLU A 60 23.21 -1.16 -22.96
C GLU A 60 23.07 -0.52 -21.58
N THR A 61 23.35 -1.29 -20.53
CA THR A 61 23.31 -0.82 -19.14
C THR A 61 24.74 -0.70 -18.64
N THR A 62 25.31 0.51 -18.72
CA THR A 62 26.66 0.79 -18.19
C THR A 62 26.65 0.98 -16.67
N ASP A 63 25.54 1.50 -16.13
CA ASP A 63 25.28 1.69 -14.71
C ASP A 63 23.81 1.37 -14.39
N GLY A 64 23.51 1.10 -13.12
CA GLY A 64 22.15 0.82 -12.66
C GLY A 64 21.66 -0.61 -12.89
N THR A 65 20.41 -0.85 -12.54
CA THR A 65 19.71 -2.11 -12.73
C THR A 65 18.68 -1.96 -13.85
N PRO A 66 18.51 -2.93 -14.76
CA PRO A 66 17.57 -2.80 -15.86
C PRO A 66 16.16 -2.48 -15.35
N GLN A 67 15.59 -1.35 -15.80
CA GLN A 67 14.25 -0.94 -15.42
C GLN A 67 13.23 -1.95 -15.98
N GLY A 68 12.41 -2.53 -15.09
CA GLY A 68 11.46 -3.60 -15.43
C GLY A 68 11.95 -5.01 -15.12
N GLY A 69 13.21 -5.19 -14.71
CA GLY A 69 13.68 -6.43 -14.12
C GLY A 69 13.00 -6.70 -12.77
N ILE A 70 12.48 -7.93 -12.57
CA ILE A 70 11.82 -8.33 -11.32
C ILE A 70 12.75 -8.17 -10.10
N ILE A 71 14.06 -8.31 -10.31
CA ILE A 71 15.07 -8.22 -9.25
C ILE A 71 15.50 -6.78 -8.91
N SER A 72 15.32 -5.82 -9.82
CA SER A 72 15.81 -4.44 -9.67
C SER A 72 15.33 -3.76 -8.38
N PRO A 73 14.04 -3.87 -7.97
CA PRO A 73 13.58 -3.34 -6.68
C PRO A 73 14.24 -3.98 -5.46
N ALA A 74 14.62 -5.26 -5.54
CA ALA A 74 15.33 -5.93 -4.44
C ALA A 74 16.76 -5.40 -4.32
N LEU A 75 17.48 -5.28 -5.44
CA LEU A 75 18.83 -4.73 -5.48
C LEU A 75 18.88 -3.27 -4.98
N ALA A 76 17.94 -2.43 -5.41
CA ALA A 76 17.84 -1.05 -4.92
C ALA A 76 17.60 -0.99 -3.40
N ASN A 77 16.77 -1.89 -2.86
CA ASN A 77 16.58 -1.97 -1.41
C ASN A 77 17.83 -2.43 -0.66
N CYS A 78 18.60 -3.38 -1.22
CA CYS A 78 19.90 -3.77 -0.66
C CYS A 78 20.90 -2.62 -0.69
N ALA A 79 20.94 -1.84 -1.77
CA ALA A 79 21.83 -0.70 -1.90
C ALA A 79 21.52 0.40 -0.88
N LEU A 80 20.25 0.68 -0.65
CA LEU A 80 19.79 1.70 0.30
C LEU A 80 19.71 1.20 1.74
N ASP A 81 19.98 -0.08 1.99
CA ASP A 81 20.01 -0.63 3.33
C ASP A 81 21.26 -0.14 4.09
N GLY A 82 21.12 0.02 5.42
CA GLY A 82 22.17 0.52 6.29
C GLY A 82 22.12 2.02 6.60
N LEU A 83 21.40 2.85 5.82
CA LEU A 83 21.22 4.27 6.15
C LEU A 83 20.52 4.46 7.49
N GLU A 84 19.50 3.64 7.78
CA GLU A 84 18.80 3.66 9.07
C GLU A 84 19.75 3.32 10.23
N ARG A 85 20.59 2.29 10.07
CA ARG A 85 21.57 1.86 11.08
C ARG A 85 22.58 2.97 11.34
N LEU A 86 23.14 3.57 10.28
CA LEU A 86 24.14 4.63 10.38
C LEU A 86 23.57 5.86 11.12
N LEU A 87 22.34 6.26 10.81
CA LEU A 87 21.65 7.34 11.53
C LEU A 87 21.37 6.97 12.99
N HIS A 88 21.00 5.72 13.27
CA HIS A 88 20.71 5.26 14.63
C HIS A 88 21.98 5.15 15.50
N GLU A 89 23.11 4.76 14.93
CA GLU A 89 24.40 4.70 15.62
C GLU A 89 24.89 6.11 16.01
N LYS A 90 24.78 7.08 15.08
CA LYS A 90 25.18 8.47 15.33
C LYS A 90 24.18 9.22 16.23
N TYR A 91 22.87 8.96 16.05
CA TYR A 91 21.78 9.64 16.76
C TYR A 91 20.80 8.65 17.40
N PRO A 92 21.21 7.95 18.47
CA PRO A 92 20.40 6.90 19.08
C PRO A 92 19.09 7.43 19.67
N ALA A 93 18.02 6.65 19.45
CA ALA A 93 16.68 7.02 19.89
C ALA A 93 16.61 7.16 21.42
N GLY A 94 15.96 8.24 21.90
CA GLY A 94 15.70 8.44 23.31
C GLY A 94 16.89 8.93 24.16
N LYS A 95 18.11 8.89 23.64
CA LYS A 95 19.30 9.41 24.31
C LYS A 95 19.42 10.93 24.15
N ARG A 96 19.88 11.60 25.20
CA ARG A 96 20.26 13.01 25.17
C ARG A 96 21.73 13.10 24.77
N LEU A 97 22.04 13.86 23.74
CA LEU A 97 23.41 14.03 23.25
C LEU A 97 24.01 15.31 23.82
N LYS A 98 25.18 15.20 24.46
CA LYS A 98 25.92 16.36 25.00
C LYS A 98 26.31 17.34 23.88
N SER A 99 26.65 16.82 22.69
CA SER A 99 26.95 17.61 21.49
C SER A 99 25.77 18.47 21.02
N LEU A 100 24.54 18.10 21.39
CA LEU A 100 23.32 18.86 21.10
C LEU A 100 22.79 19.58 22.35
N GLY A 101 23.67 20.00 23.26
CA GLY A 101 23.26 20.71 24.48
C GLY A 101 22.42 19.88 25.44
N GLY A 102 22.51 18.54 25.39
CA GLY A 102 21.70 17.65 26.23
C GLY A 102 20.29 17.41 25.67
N GLU A 103 20.03 17.74 24.41
CA GLU A 103 18.74 17.50 23.76
C GLU A 103 18.63 16.11 23.13
N LYS A 104 17.39 15.68 22.87
CA LYS A 104 17.13 14.46 22.09
C LYS A 104 17.15 14.84 20.61
N PRO A 105 17.94 14.17 19.75
CA PRO A 105 18.07 14.52 18.34
C PRO A 105 16.77 14.30 17.54
N CYS A 106 15.94 13.34 17.98
CA CYS A 106 14.67 12.98 17.33
C CYS A 106 14.83 12.61 15.84
N VAL A 107 15.95 11.97 15.51
CA VAL A 107 16.27 11.51 14.16
C VAL A 107 15.55 10.20 13.86
N ASN A 108 14.71 10.21 12.83
CA ASN A 108 14.00 9.02 12.35
C ASN A 108 14.02 9.01 10.83
N LEU A 109 14.39 7.88 10.23
CA LEU A 109 14.27 7.65 8.79
C LEU A 109 12.92 6.99 8.49
N VAL A 110 12.23 7.49 7.46
CA VAL A 110 11.09 6.80 6.84
C VAL A 110 11.34 6.75 5.34
N ARG A 111 11.67 5.56 4.84
CA ARG A 111 11.97 5.33 3.42
C ARG A 111 10.87 4.50 2.75
N TYR A 112 10.59 4.81 1.50
CA TYR A 112 9.77 4.03 0.58
C TYR A 112 10.46 4.01 -0.78
N ALA A 113 11.10 2.90 -1.12
CA ALA A 113 11.98 2.82 -2.29
C ALA A 113 13.05 3.95 -2.25
N ASP A 114 13.05 4.82 -3.24
CA ASP A 114 13.92 5.99 -3.43
C ASP A 114 13.44 7.25 -2.70
N ASP A 115 12.15 7.37 -2.44
CA ASP A 115 11.57 8.46 -1.65
C ASP A 115 11.84 8.23 -0.15
N PHE A 116 12.38 9.23 0.55
CA PHE A 116 12.52 9.14 2.00
C PHE A 116 12.33 10.47 2.70
N VAL A 117 12.03 10.40 3.99
CA VAL A 117 11.99 11.56 4.89
C VAL A 117 12.81 11.27 6.13
N ILE A 118 13.62 12.25 6.53
CA ILE A 118 14.36 12.21 7.80
C ILE A 118 13.85 13.33 8.69
N THR A 119 13.43 12.97 9.90
CA THR A 119 12.94 13.96 10.87
C THR A 119 14.04 14.41 11.80
N SER A 120 13.93 15.62 12.36
CA SER A 120 14.83 16.13 13.40
C SER A 120 14.11 17.13 14.30
N LYS A 121 14.71 17.42 15.46
CA LYS A 121 14.32 18.56 16.29
C LYS A 121 14.81 19.91 15.77
N SER A 122 16.00 19.95 15.16
CA SER A 122 16.66 21.17 14.69
C SER A 122 16.85 21.15 13.17
N LYS A 123 16.69 22.32 12.56
CA LYS A 123 16.93 22.55 11.13
C LYS A 123 18.42 22.47 10.82
N GLU A 124 19.22 23.07 11.68
CA GLU A 124 20.69 23.15 11.59
C GLU A 124 21.30 21.75 11.60
N LEU A 125 20.76 20.84 12.42
CA LEU A 125 21.20 19.43 12.44
C LEU A 125 20.91 18.72 11.11
N LEU A 126 19.79 19.04 10.44
CA LEU A 126 19.47 18.47 9.14
C LEU A 126 20.41 18.99 8.06
N GLU A 127 20.62 20.30 8.00
CA GLU A 127 21.46 20.96 6.98
C GLU A 127 22.94 20.67 7.16
N GLY A 128 23.44 20.78 8.39
CA GLY A 128 24.87 20.74 8.69
C GLY A 128 25.46 19.35 8.85
N GLU A 129 24.68 18.36 9.33
CA GLU A 129 25.23 17.03 9.62
C GLU A 129 24.52 15.90 8.87
N ILE A 130 23.18 15.87 8.90
CA ILE A 130 22.43 14.73 8.38
C ILE A 130 22.43 14.72 6.85
N GLN A 131 22.18 15.86 6.20
CA GLN A 131 22.18 15.94 4.74
C GLN A 131 23.55 15.58 4.15
N PRO A 132 24.70 16.14 4.61
CA PRO A 132 26.02 15.72 4.13
C PRO A 132 26.30 14.23 4.33
N LEU A 133 25.90 13.67 5.49
CA LEU A 133 26.04 12.26 5.78
C LEU A 133 25.23 11.38 4.81
N VAL A 134 24.01 11.79 4.46
CA VAL A 134 23.21 11.09 3.45
C VAL A 134 23.85 11.19 2.07
N VAL A 135 24.39 12.36 1.70
CA VAL A 135 25.11 12.55 0.42
C VAL A 135 26.31 11.62 0.35
N GLN A 136 27.14 11.57 1.38
CA GLN A 136 28.31 10.68 1.44
C GLN A 136 27.89 9.21 1.33
N PHE A 137 26.87 8.79 2.08
CA PHE A 137 26.34 7.42 2.02
C PHE A 137 25.89 7.05 0.60
N LEU A 138 25.22 7.97 -0.11
CA LEU A 138 24.75 7.72 -1.47
C LEU A 138 25.90 7.72 -2.49
N GLN A 139 26.89 8.60 -2.34
CA GLN A 139 28.05 8.69 -3.23
C GLN A 139 28.85 7.38 -3.28
N GLU A 140 29.05 6.73 -2.14
CA GLU A 140 29.70 5.40 -2.07
C GLU A 140 29.01 4.34 -2.95
N ARG A 141 27.72 4.53 -3.24
CA ARG A 141 26.87 3.62 -4.03
C ARG A 141 26.66 4.10 -5.48
N GLY A 142 27.30 5.21 -5.87
CA GLY A 142 27.10 5.86 -7.17
C GLY A 142 25.80 6.69 -7.26
N LEU A 143 25.13 6.94 -6.14
CA LEU A 143 23.85 7.63 -6.08
C LEU A 143 23.99 9.10 -5.67
N GLU A 144 23.03 9.92 -6.10
CA GLU A 144 23.00 11.35 -5.83
C GLU A 144 21.62 11.79 -5.33
N LEU A 145 21.58 12.70 -4.36
CA LEU A 145 20.36 13.40 -4.00
C LEU A 145 19.96 14.38 -5.10
N SER A 146 18.67 14.51 -5.35
CA SER A 146 18.11 15.52 -6.24
C SER A 146 18.05 16.88 -5.53
N PRO A 147 18.90 17.87 -5.88
CA PRO A 147 18.93 19.15 -5.15
C PRO A 147 17.63 19.93 -5.29
N MET A 148 16.96 19.80 -6.44
CA MET A 148 15.70 20.51 -6.72
C MET A 148 14.51 19.96 -5.95
N LYS A 149 14.55 18.67 -5.56
CA LYS A 149 13.47 18.01 -4.83
C LYS A 149 13.77 17.87 -3.35
N THR A 150 15.04 17.99 -2.95
CA THR A 150 15.45 17.90 -1.56
C THR A 150 15.12 19.21 -0.87
N VAL A 151 14.16 19.18 0.06
CA VAL A 151 13.69 20.38 0.75
C VAL A 151 13.60 20.11 2.25
N ILE A 152 13.97 21.10 3.04
CA ILE A 152 13.77 21.05 4.49
C ILE A 152 12.54 21.87 4.85
N THR A 153 11.54 21.20 5.41
CA THR A 153 10.25 21.79 5.74
C THR A 153 9.93 21.64 7.21
N HIS A 154 9.24 22.65 7.76
CA HIS A 154 8.67 22.57 9.10
C HIS A 154 7.30 21.86 9.06
N VAL A 155 7.05 20.99 10.04
CA VAL A 155 5.83 20.15 10.11
C VAL A 155 4.52 20.96 10.12
N GLU A 156 4.56 22.23 10.53
CA GLU A 156 3.38 23.12 10.56
C GLU A 156 3.01 23.70 9.20
N HIS A 157 3.99 23.87 8.29
CA HIS A 157 3.71 24.16 6.88
C HIS A 157 3.16 22.90 6.20
N GLY A 158 3.72 21.75 6.61
CA GLY A 158 3.37 20.43 6.13
C GLY A 158 4.06 20.09 4.82
N PHE A 159 4.19 18.79 4.56
CA PHE A 159 4.89 18.26 3.40
C PHE A 159 4.09 17.14 2.74
N ASP A 160 4.38 16.87 1.47
CA ASP A 160 3.73 15.82 0.70
C ASP A 160 4.63 14.60 0.58
N PHE A 161 4.19 13.45 1.08
CA PHE A 161 4.90 12.17 1.00
C PHE A 161 3.95 11.06 0.57
N LEU A 162 4.30 10.32 -0.48
CA LEU A 162 3.48 9.23 -1.05
C LEU A 162 2.02 9.65 -1.31
N GLY A 163 1.82 10.82 -1.90
CA GLY A 163 0.49 11.36 -2.22
C GLY A 163 -0.35 11.76 -0.98
N GLN A 164 0.26 11.83 0.20
CA GLN A 164 -0.37 12.29 1.44
C GLN A 164 0.31 13.57 1.92
N ASN A 165 -0.47 14.53 2.39
CA ASN A 165 0.00 15.69 3.10
C ASN A 165 0.06 15.40 4.60
N VAL A 166 1.24 15.56 5.20
CA VAL A 166 1.49 15.43 6.64
C VAL A 166 1.66 16.82 7.22
N ARG A 167 0.78 17.22 8.13
CA ARG A 167 0.82 18.57 8.71
C ARG A 167 0.36 18.61 10.16
N ARG A 168 1.10 19.36 10.98
CA ARG A 168 0.68 19.77 12.34
C ARG A 168 -0.13 21.07 12.24
N TYR A 169 -1.31 21.06 12.82
CA TYR A 169 -2.19 22.24 12.84
C TYR A 169 -1.96 23.06 14.12
N PRO A 170 -2.33 24.35 14.14
CA PRO A 170 -2.13 25.23 15.30
C PRO A 170 -2.72 24.71 16.62
N ASN A 171 -3.71 23.82 16.55
CA ASN A 171 -4.29 23.12 17.71
C ASN A 171 -3.43 21.94 18.22
N GLY A 172 -2.18 21.83 17.79
CA GLY A 172 -1.24 20.75 18.12
C GLY A 172 -1.52 19.40 17.44
N LYS A 173 -2.63 19.25 16.70
CA LYS A 173 -3.00 17.96 16.09
C LYS A 173 -2.22 17.72 14.79
N LEU A 174 -1.51 16.59 14.74
CA LEU A 174 -0.93 16.07 13.51
C LEU A 174 -2.01 15.34 12.70
N LEU A 175 -2.32 15.82 11.50
CA LEU A 175 -3.25 15.15 10.59
C LEU A 175 -2.54 14.81 9.29
N ILE A 176 -2.73 13.55 8.87
CA ILE A 176 -2.33 13.07 7.55
C ILE A 176 -3.58 13.04 6.68
N LYS A 177 -3.55 13.73 5.53
CA LYS A 177 -4.67 13.86 4.60
C LYS A 177 -4.19 13.56 3.18
N PRO A 178 -5.06 13.16 2.24
CA PRO A 178 -4.67 13.08 0.83
C PRO A 178 -4.14 14.42 0.34
N SER A 179 -3.02 14.45 -0.38
CA SER A 179 -2.41 15.69 -0.84
C SER A 179 -3.28 16.40 -1.89
N LYS A 180 -3.19 17.73 -1.94
CA LYS A 180 -3.97 18.52 -2.92
C LYS A 180 -3.60 18.12 -4.36
N LYS A 181 -2.31 17.91 -4.63
CA LYS A 181 -1.80 17.47 -5.94
C LYS A 181 -2.36 16.10 -6.34
N ASN A 182 -2.38 15.13 -5.42
CA ASN A 182 -2.93 13.79 -5.69
C ASN A 182 -4.44 13.84 -5.97
N VAL A 183 -5.19 14.60 -5.15
CA VAL A 183 -6.64 14.80 -5.33
C VAL A 183 -6.94 15.48 -6.66
N GLY A 184 -6.17 16.52 -7.03
CA GLY A 184 -6.30 17.22 -8.31
C GLY A 184 -6.11 16.28 -9.49
N THR A 185 -4.97 15.59 -9.52
CA THR A 185 -4.62 14.62 -10.58
C THR A 185 -5.69 13.54 -10.74
N PHE A 186 -6.20 13.01 -9.62
CA PHE A 186 -7.28 12.02 -9.64
C PHE A 186 -8.58 12.60 -10.24
N LEU A 187 -9.00 13.79 -9.78
CA LEU A 187 -10.20 14.45 -10.28
C LEU A 187 -10.10 14.80 -11.76
N ASP A 188 -8.93 15.26 -12.23
CA ASP A 188 -8.72 15.59 -13.63
C ASP A 188 -8.79 14.35 -14.53
N GLY A 189 -8.22 13.24 -14.07
CA GLY A 189 -8.37 11.94 -14.73
C GLY A 189 -9.83 11.51 -14.86
N ILE A 190 -10.62 11.64 -13.78
CA ILE A 190 -12.04 11.29 -13.81
C ILE A 190 -12.86 12.25 -14.68
N ARG A 191 -12.60 13.55 -14.58
CA ARG A 191 -13.27 14.57 -15.40
C ARG A 191 -13.06 14.32 -16.88
N ARG A 192 -11.84 13.91 -17.28
CA ARG A 192 -11.54 13.53 -18.66
C ARG A 192 -12.38 12.35 -19.11
N ILE A 193 -12.44 11.28 -18.33
CA ILE A 193 -13.29 10.10 -18.62
C ILE A 193 -14.77 10.51 -18.81
N ILE A 194 -15.31 11.34 -17.90
CA ILE A 194 -16.69 11.82 -18.00
C ILE A 194 -16.88 12.75 -19.21
N LYS A 195 -15.87 13.57 -19.55
CA LYS A 195 -15.93 14.48 -20.69
C LYS A 195 -16.05 13.68 -21.99
N ASP A 196 -15.20 12.67 -22.16
CA ASP A 196 -15.05 11.87 -23.38
C ASP A 196 -16.19 10.86 -23.59
N ALA A 197 -16.95 10.55 -22.54
CA ALA A 197 -18.06 9.58 -22.54
C ALA A 197 -19.35 10.08 -23.24
N HIS A 198 -19.27 10.68 -24.43
CA HIS A 198 -20.43 11.29 -25.11
C HIS A 198 -21.54 10.30 -25.48
N GLY A 199 -21.19 9.14 -26.06
CA GLY A 199 -22.15 8.11 -26.50
C GLY A 199 -22.41 6.98 -25.49
N VAL A 200 -21.63 6.92 -24.42
CA VAL A 200 -21.59 5.80 -23.47
C VAL A 200 -22.86 5.75 -22.63
N SER A 201 -23.35 4.55 -22.29
CA SER A 201 -24.49 4.41 -21.38
C SER A 201 -24.12 4.85 -19.95
N ALA A 202 -25.11 5.16 -19.11
CA ALA A 202 -24.81 5.47 -17.71
C ALA A 202 -24.20 4.26 -16.97
N ALA A 203 -24.60 3.04 -17.34
CA ALA A 203 -24.07 1.82 -16.76
C ALA A 203 -22.58 1.62 -17.09
N ASP A 204 -22.22 1.71 -18.37
CA ASP A 204 -20.84 1.57 -18.82
C ASP A 204 -19.93 2.67 -18.25
N LEU A 205 -20.44 3.91 -18.13
CA LEU A 205 -19.71 4.99 -17.49
C LEU A 205 -19.45 4.67 -16.01
N ILE A 206 -20.44 4.14 -15.29
CA ILE A 206 -20.28 3.72 -13.90
C ILE A 206 -19.25 2.59 -13.78
N ASP A 207 -19.26 1.62 -14.69
CA ASP A 207 -18.32 0.50 -14.68
C ASP A 207 -16.88 0.94 -14.96
N GLN A 208 -16.66 2.00 -15.74
CA GLN A 208 -15.36 2.61 -15.91
C GLN A 208 -14.90 3.41 -14.67
N LEU A 209 -15.82 4.14 -14.03
CA LEU A 209 -15.51 5.02 -12.90
C LEU A 209 -15.31 4.25 -11.59
N ASN A 210 -16.15 3.25 -11.32
CA ASN A 210 -16.20 2.55 -10.04
C ASN A 210 -14.87 1.91 -9.62
N PRO A 211 -14.14 1.17 -10.48
CA PRO A 211 -12.84 0.60 -10.13
C PRO A 211 -11.82 1.68 -9.75
N LYS A 212 -11.78 2.80 -10.48
CA LYS A 212 -10.87 3.93 -10.23
C LYS A 212 -11.17 4.62 -8.91
N ILE A 213 -12.45 4.93 -8.65
CA ILE A 213 -12.88 5.55 -7.38
C ILE A 213 -12.61 4.61 -6.21
N ARG A 214 -12.95 3.32 -6.34
CA ARG A 214 -12.74 2.32 -5.29
C ARG A 214 -11.25 2.13 -4.99
N GLY A 215 -10.41 2.02 -6.02
CA GLY A 215 -8.95 1.92 -5.86
C GLY A 215 -8.37 3.12 -5.13
N TRP A 216 -8.72 4.33 -5.57
CA TRP A 216 -8.27 5.58 -4.94
C TRP A 216 -8.77 5.71 -3.48
N ALA A 217 -10.05 5.41 -3.23
CA ALA A 217 -10.61 5.45 -1.88
C ALA A 217 -9.96 4.41 -0.96
N ASN A 218 -9.68 3.20 -1.46
CA ASN A 218 -8.98 2.16 -0.72
C ASN A 218 -7.55 2.55 -0.37
N TYR A 219 -6.81 3.18 -1.29
CA TYR A 219 -5.46 3.68 -1.03
C TYR A 219 -5.45 4.72 0.10
N HIS A 220 -6.38 5.68 0.04
CA HIS A 220 -6.47 6.79 1.00
C HIS A 220 -7.26 6.46 2.29
N ARG A 221 -7.81 5.25 2.44
CA ARG A 221 -8.67 4.90 3.59
C ARG A 221 -7.95 4.89 4.93
N HIS A 222 -6.62 4.82 4.92
CA HIS A 222 -5.80 4.70 6.12
C HIS A 222 -5.53 6.03 6.83
N VAL A 223 -5.76 7.15 6.14
CA VAL A 223 -5.50 8.50 6.66
C VAL A 223 -6.81 9.26 6.90
N VAL A 224 -6.72 10.53 7.31
CA VAL A 224 -7.89 11.38 7.62
C VAL A 224 -8.53 11.88 6.32
N SER A 225 -9.30 11.02 5.66
CA SER A 225 -9.76 11.24 4.28
C SER A 225 -11.25 11.59 4.14
N LYS A 226 -12.09 11.43 5.16
CA LYS A 226 -13.56 11.56 5.02
C LYS A 226 -14.03 12.91 4.46
N ARG A 227 -13.43 14.03 4.90
CA ARG A 227 -13.77 15.36 4.37
C ARG A 227 -13.35 15.50 2.91
N THR A 228 -12.15 15.02 2.57
CA THR A 228 -11.64 15.01 1.19
C THR A 228 -12.49 14.14 0.28
N PHE A 229 -12.89 12.95 0.74
CA PHE A 229 -13.81 12.06 0.03
C PHE A 229 -15.16 12.72 -0.24
N GLY A 230 -15.71 13.46 0.72
CA GLY A 230 -16.93 14.25 0.49
C GLY A 230 -16.77 15.31 -0.60
N ARG A 231 -15.63 16.01 -0.64
CA ARG A 231 -15.33 17.00 -1.70
C ARG A 231 -15.16 16.35 -3.07
N VAL A 232 -14.51 15.19 -3.12
CA VAL A 232 -14.39 14.37 -4.34
C VAL A 232 -15.77 13.95 -4.82
N ASP A 233 -16.59 13.36 -3.96
CA ASP A 233 -17.96 12.92 -4.30
C ASP A 233 -18.82 14.08 -4.82
N HIS A 234 -18.73 15.27 -4.20
CA HIS A 234 -19.42 16.48 -4.67
C HIS A 234 -18.94 16.88 -6.07
N THR A 235 -17.63 16.86 -6.31
CA THR A 235 -17.05 17.21 -7.62
C THR A 235 -17.47 16.21 -8.70
N LEU A 236 -17.49 14.92 -8.38
CA LEU A 236 -17.98 13.86 -9.25
C LEU A 236 -19.45 14.09 -9.61
N PHE A 237 -20.28 14.41 -8.62
CA PHE A 237 -21.69 14.74 -8.85
C PHE A 237 -21.84 15.92 -9.80
N SER A 238 -21.10 17.02 -9.59
CA SER A 238 -21.14 18.17 -10.51
C SER A 238 -20.70 17.83 -11.93
N SER A 239 -19.68 16.98 -12.09
CA SER A 239 -19.22 16.53 -13.42
C SER A 239 -20.26 15.63 -14.11
N LEU A 240 -20.87 14.70 -13.38
CA LEU A 240 -21.94 13.83 -13.90
C LEU A 240 -23.19 14.63 -14.23
N TRP A 241 -23.54 15.64 -13.43
CA TRP A 241 -24.63 16.56 -13.73
C TRP A 241 -24.43 17.26 -15.08
N LYS A 242 -23.23 17.82 -15.31
CA LYS A 242 -22.87 18.45 -16.60
C LYS A 242 -22.89 17.45 -17.75
N TRP A 243 -22.51 16.20 -17.50
CA TRP A 243 -22.61 15.14 -18.51
C TRP A 243 -24.07 14.85 -18.90
N VAL A 244 -24.97 14.73 -17.91
CA VAL A 244 -26.41 14.55 -18.17
C VAL A 244 -27.00 15.74 -18.92
N GLN A 245 -26.66 16.97 -18.52
CA GLN A 245 -27.11 18.19 -19.21
C GLN A 245 -26.68 18.23 -20.68
N ARG A 246 -25.42 17.88 -20.97
CA ARG A 246 -24.91 17.82 -22.36
C ARG A 246 -25.62 16.76 -23.20
N ARG A 247 -25.98 15.62 -22.60
CA ARG A 247 -26.67 14.53 -23.31
C ARG A 247 -28.13 14.88 -23.62
N HIS A 248 -28.75 15.73 -22.81
CA HIS A 248 -30.16 16.06 -22.89
C HIS A 248 -30.38 17.57 -22.76
N PRO A 249 -29.95 18.39 -23.74
CA PRO A 249 -29.99 19.85 -23.66
C PRO A 249 -31.41 20.40 -23.48
N ASN A 250 -32.42 19.70 -24.02
CA ASN A 250 -33.82 20.15 -24.02
C ASN A 250 -34.65 19.53 -22.87
N LYS A 251 -34.04 18.84 -21.91
CA LYS A 251 -34.76 18.18 -20.80
C LYS A 251 -34.51 18.92 -19.49
N SER A 252 -35.54 18.97 -18.65
CA SER A 252 -35.47 19.67 -17.37
C SER A 252 -34.76 18.82 -16.29
N PRO A 253 -34.21 19.47 -15.24
CA PRO A 253 -33.67 18.80 -14.06
C PRO A 253 -34.62 17.78 -13.40
N ARG A 254 -35.94 18.03 -13.46
CA ARG A 254 -36.97 17.11 -12.94
C ARG A 254 -36.99 15.79 -13.71
N TRP A 255 -36.69 15.82 -15.00
CA TRP A 255 -36.60 14.61 -15.84
C TRP A 255 -35.31 13.82 -15.59
N PHE A 256 -34.19 14.50 -15.28
CA PHE A 256 -32.91 13.83 -14.97
C PHE A 256 -33.00 12.92 -13.74
N LYS A 257 -33.82 13.30 -12.76
CA LYS A 257 -33.98 12.55 -11.52
C LYS A 257 -34.37 11.10 -11.80
N PRO A 258 -35.59 10.77 -12.26
CA PRO A 258 -35.97 9.36 -12.47
C PRO A 258 -35.09 8.63 -13.50
N LYS A 259 -34.44 9.35 -14.43
CA LYS A 259 -33.62 8.72 -15.48
C LYS A 259 -32.20 8.34 -15.03
N TYR A 260 -31.56 9.14 -14.19
CA TYR A 260 -30.14 8.99 -13.84
C TYR A 260 -29.86 9.00 -12.34
N PHE A 261 -30.79 9.50 -11.52
CA PHE A 261 -30.58 9.72 -10.10
C PHE A 261 -31.74 9.23 -9.22
N ALA A 262 -31.51 8.19 -8.43
CA ALA A 262 -32.53 7.65 -7.54
C ALA A 262 -32.10 7.70 -6.08
N ARG A 263 -33.07 7.54 -5.18
CA ARG A 263 -32.79 7.34 -3.76
C ARG A 263 -32.22 5.94 -3.56
N ARG A 264 -31.10 5.84 -2.83
CA ARG A 264 -30.46 4.58 -2.44
C ARG A 264 -30.22 4.59 -0.94
N GLY A 265 -31.04 3.85 -0.20
CA GLY A 265 -31.05 3.89 1.26
C GLY A 265 -31.30 5.31 1.78
N ASN A 266 -30.39 5.82 2.61
CA ASN A 266 -30.49 7.16 3.20
C ASN A 266 -29.96 8.29 2.31
N ARG A 267 -29.44 7.97 1.11
CA ARG A 267 -28.90 8.97 0.19
C ARG A 267 -29.84 9.19 -0.97
N ASP A 268 -30.32 10.42 -1.09
CA ASP A 268 -31.00 10.86 -2.29
C ASP A 268 -30.01 11.34 -3.36
N TRP A 269 -30.45 11.39 -4.62
CA TRP A 269 -29.63 11.79 -5.78
C TRP A 269 -28.41 10.89 -6.04
N SER A 270 -28.60 9.57 -5.93
CA SER A 270 -27.56 8.61 -6.25
C SER A 270 -27.53 8.28 -7.75
N PHE A 271 -26.39 8.49 -8.40
CA PHE A 271 -26.23 8.23 -9.84
C PHE A 271 -26.27 6.72 -10.13
N PHE A 272 -27.10 6.32 -11.09
CA PHE A 272 -27.26 4.92 -11.51
C PHE A 272 -27.35 4.79 -13.03
N GLY A 273 -27.13 3.57 -13.50
CA GLY A 273 -27.39 3.15 -14.87
C GLY A 273 -28.16 1.83 -14.87
N ASP A 274 -29.11 1.71 -15.79
CA ASP A 274 -29.84 0.46 -16.01
C ASP A 274 -28.93 -0.54 -16.75
N THR A 275 -28.88 -1.78 -16.29
CA THR A 275 -28.11 -2.89 -16.86
C THR A 275 -28.87 -4.21 -16.66
N CYS A 276 -28.31 -5.34 -17.09
CA CYS A 276 -28.89 -6.67 -16.84
C CYS A 276 -27.96 -7.50 -15.95
N ASP A 277 -28.52 -8.37 -15.11
CA ASP A 277 -27.73 -9.36 -14.38
C ASP A 277 -27.31 -10.55 -15.27
N GLY A 278 -26.56 -11.50 -14.70
CA GLY A 278 -26.09 -12.68 -15.43
C GLY A 278 -27.21 -13.63 -15.92
N GLU A 279 -28.45 -13.43 -15.46
CA GLU A 279 -29.65 -14.16 -15.89
C GLU A 279 -30.51 -13.31 -16.85
N GLY A 280 -30.01 -12.14 -17.28
CA GLY A 280 -30.70 -11.24 -18.21
C GLY A 280 -31.79 -10.39 -17.56
N ARG A 281 -31.93 -10.39 -16.23
CA ARG A 281 -32.96 -9.59 -15.54
C ARG A 281 -32.52 -8.13 -15.41
N PRO A 282 -33.42 -7.15 -15.59
CA PRO A 282 -33.09 -5.75 -15.46
C PRO A 282 -32.67 -5.41 -14.03
N THR A 283 -31.52 -4.77 -13.90
CA THR A 283 -30.93 -4.34 -12.62
C THR A 283 -30.29 -2.96 -12.77
N LYS A 284 -29.80 -2.41 -11.66
CA LYS A 284 -29.17 -1.09 -11.62
C LYS A 284 -27.75 -1.20 -11.11
N VAL A 285 -26.81 -0.66 -11.88
CA VAL A 285 -25.47 -0.39 -11.40
C VAL A 285 -25.42 1.02 -10.82
N TRP A 286 -24.70 1.19 -9.72
CA TRP A 286 -24.67 2.43 -8.97
C TRP A 286 -23.25 2.95 -8.84
N LEU A 287 -23.10 4.27 -8.86
CA LEU A 287 -21.83 4.91 -8.61
C LEU A 287 -21.34 4.59 -7.18
N HIS A 288 -20.07 4.22 -7.07
CA HIS A 288 -19.38 4.06 -5.81
C HIS A 288 -18.95 5.43 -5.29
N TYR A 289 -19.30 5.71 -4.03
CA TYR A 289 -18.93 6.96 -3.37
C TYR A 289 -17.72 6.77 -2.48
N ALA A 290 -16.70 7.60 -2.66
CA ALA A 290 -15.49 7.56 -1.85
C ALA A 290 -15.82 7.73 -0.35
N LYS A 291 -16.79 8.60 -0.01
CA LYS A 291 -17.20 8.84 1.39
C LYS A 291 -17.81 7.60 2.05
N SER A 292 -18.29 6.62 1.29
CA SER A 292 -18.81 5.36 1.86
C SER A 292 -17.70 4.45 2.37
N THR A 293 -16.47 4.58 1.85
CA THR A 293 -15.32 3.77 2.26
C THR A 293 -14.95 4.03 3.73
N PRO A 294 -15.00 3.02 4.62
CA PRO A 294 -14.69 3.20 6.03
C PRO A 294 -13.20 3.47 6.23
N ILE A 295 -12.89 4.43 7.11
CA ILE A 295 -11.50 4.67 7.53
C ILE A 295 -11.04 3.43 8.29
N LYS A 296 -9.83 2.95 7.96
CA LYS A 296 -9.22 1.84 8.67
C LYS A 296 -7.76 2.16 8.97
N ARG A 297 -7.37 2.22 10.24
CA ARG A 297 -5.97 2.50 10.58
C ARG A 297 -5.07 1.34 10.18
N HIS A 298 -3.90 1.67 9.63
CA HIS A 298 -2.93 0.68 9.21
C HIS A 298 -2.19 0.15 10.45
N VAL A 299 -2.12 -1.17 10.59
CA VAL A 299 -1.37 -1.81 11.67
C VAL A 299 0.06 -2.05 11.19
N LYS A 300 1.02 -1.24 11.68
CA LYS A 300 2.44 -1.36 11.34
C LYS A 300 2.94 -2.80 11.60
N VAL A 301 3.77 -3.31 10.70
CA VAL A 301 4.50 -4.56 10.93
C VAL A 301 5.52 -4.33 12.06
N LYS A 302 5.74 -5.35 12.92
CA LYS A 302 6.79 -5.29 13.95
C LYS A 302 8.15 -5.12 13.25
N GLY A 303 9.02 -4.25 13.77
CA GLY A 303 10.26 -3.85 13.09
C GLY A 303 11.19 -5.03 12.81
N GLU A 304 11.38 -5.89 13.80
CA GLU A 304 12.26 -7.07 13.73
C GLU A 304 11.57 -8.28 13.07
N ALA A 305 10.29 -8.19 12.72
CA ALA A 305 9.57 -9.35 12.21
C ALA A 305 10.07 -9.77 10.84
N ASN A 306 10.68 -10.96 10.79
CA ASN A 306 11.14 -11.58 9.57
C ASN A 306 10.17 -12.69 9.14
N PRO A 307 9.57 -12.61 7.93
CA PRO A 307 8.66 -13.66 7.43
C PRO A 307 9.36 -15.00 7.16
N TYR A 308 10.69 -15.00 7.17
CA TYR A 308 11.54 -16.17 7.03
C TYR A 308 12.27 -16.52 8.35
N ASP A 309 11.74 -16.10 9.49
CA ASP A 309 12.17 -16.58 10.79
C ASP A 309 11.00 -17.33 11.47
N PRO A 310 11.20 -18.59 11.91
CA PRO A 310 10.15 -19.39 12.55
C PRO A 310 9.51 -18.71 13.77
N THR A 311 10.24 -17.84 14.47
CA THR A 311 9.73 -17.14 15.66
C THR A 311 8.56 -16.19 15.36
N TYR A 312 8.45 -15.71 14.11
CA TYR A 312 7.38 -14.81 13.67
C TYR A 312 6.27 -15.50 12.86
N GLU A 313 6.30 -16.83 12.72
CA GLU A 313 5.32 -17.55 11.89
C GLU A 313 3.88 -17.30 12.33
N THR A 314 3.59 -17.48 13.62
CA THR A 314 2.28 -17.19 14.24
C THR A 314 1.83 -15.75 13.99
N TYR A 315 2.76 -14.79 14.12
CA TYR A 315 2.50 -13.38 13.88
C TYR A 315 2.06 -13.10 12.44
N PHE A 316 2.70 -13.72 11.44
CA PHE A 316 2.32 -13.55 10.04
C PHE A 316 1.04 -14.32 9.69
N GLU A 317 0.79 -15.47 10.29
CA GLU A 317 -0.47 -16.22 10.14
C GLU A 317 -1.68 -15.43 10.66
N GLU A 318 -1.58 -14.83 11.85
CA GLU A 318 -2.65 -14.00 12.42
C GLU A 318 -2.94 -12.78 11.54
N ARG A 319 -1.88 -12.12 11.04
CA ARG A 319 -2.02 -10.98 10.13
C ARG A 319 -2.66 -11.37 8.81
N GLU A 320 -2.26 -12.50 8.23
CA GLU A 320 -2.84 -12.97 6.98
C GLU A 320 -4.30 -13.38 7.18
N GLY A 321 -4.63 -14.06 8.28
CA GLY A 321 -6.02 -14.38 8.64
C GLY A 321 -6.90 -13.13 8.75
N ALA A 322 -6.41 -12.09 9.43
CA ALA A 322 -7.09 -10.80 9.53
C ALA A 322 -7.24 -10.12 8.15
N HIS A 323 -6.17 -10.09 7.34
CA HIS A 323 -6.20 -9.56 5.98
C HIS A 323 -7.20 -10.31 5.08
N MET A 324 -7.27 -11.64 5.20
CA MET A 324 -8.18 -12.46 4.42
C MET A 324 -9.64 -12.18 4.77
N LEU A 325 -9.97 -11.98 6.05
CA LEU A 325 -11.31 -11.61 6.50
C LEU A 325 -11.81 -10.28 5.92
N GLU A 326 -10.87 -9.39 5.56
CA GLU A 326 -11.19 -8.03 5.14
C GLU A 326 -11.30 -7.87 3.63
N THR A 327 -10.70 -8.77 2.87
CA THR A 327 -10.65 -8.68 1.42
C THR A 327 -11.65 -9.65 0.79
N PHE A 328 -12.25 -9.23 -0.34
CA PHE A 328 -13.16 -10.11 -1.08
C PHE A 328 -12.46 -11.39 -1.56
N ARG A 329 -11.21 -11.27 -2.03
CA ARG A 329 -10.42 -12.44 -2.45
C ARG A 329 -10.10 -13.33 -1.25
N GLY A 330 -9.68 -12.75 -0.12
CA GLY A 330 -9.37 -13.50 1.08
C GLY A 330 -10.59 -14.22 1.67
N THR A 331 -11.75 -13.58 1.75
CA THR A 331 -12.98 -14.21 2.22
C THR A 331 -13.42 -15.36 1.31
N ARG A 332 -13.21 -15.25 0.00
CA ARG A 332 -13.39 -16.37 -0.95
C ARG A 332 -12.42 -17.51 -0.65
N THR A 333 -11.14 -17.22 -0.37
CA THR A 333 -10.14 -18.22 0.04
C THR A 333 -10.52 -18.91 1.35
N LEU A 334 -10.92 -18.15 2.38
CA LEU A 334 -11.36 -18.71 3.66
C LEU A 334 -12.58 -19.60 3.50
N ARG A 335 -13.54 -19.19 2.67
CA ARG A 335 -14.71 -20.01 2.33
C ARG A 335 -14.31 -21.28 1.57
N TYR A 336 -13.35 -21.20 0.66
CA TYR A 336 -12.78 -22.38 -0.01
C TYR A 336 -12.17 -23.35 0.99
N LEU A 337 -11.29 -22.88 1.88
CA LEU A 337 -10.64 -23.69 2.92
C LEU A 337 -11.67 -24.33 3.85
N TRP A 338 -12.69 -23.57 4.25
CA TRP A 338 -13.79 -24.08 5.07
C TRP A 338 -14.51 -25.26 4.41
N TYR A 339 -14.90 -25.12 3.15
CA TYR A 339 -15.58 -26.19 2.42
C TYR A 339 -14.68 -27.39 2.15
N GLU A 340 -13.40 -27.15 1.84
CA GLU A 340 -12.40 -28.20 1.68
C GLU A 340 -12.24 -29.03 2.96
N GLN A 341 -12.25 -28.37 4.12
CA GLN A 341 -12.18 -29.01 5.43
C GLN A 341 -13.55 -29.47 5.99
N ARG A 342 -14.64 -29.34 5.24
CA ARG A 342 -16.01 -29.63 5.70
C ARG A 342 -16.39 -28.89 6.99
N GLY A 343 -15.79 -27.73 7.24
CA GLY A 343 -15.95 -26.95 8.47
C GLY A 343 -15.32 -27.58 9.72
N LEU A 344 -14.41 -28.54 9.56
CA LEU A 344 -13.69 -29.19 10.66
C LEU A 344 -12.30 -28.56 10.83
N CYS A 345 -11.80 -28.54 12.06
CA CYS A 345 -10.42 -28.21 12.37
C CYS A 345 -9.49 -29.31 11.85
N ALA A 346 -8.44 -28.94 11.12
CA ALA A 346 -7.53 -29.92 10.53
C ALA A 346 -6.71 -30.72 11.57
N GLN A 347 -6.67 -30.27 12.83
CA GLN A 347 -5.93 -30.95 13.91
C GLN A 347 -6.79 -31.85 14.80
N CYS A 348 -7.91 -31.33 15.33
CA CYS A 348 -8.76 -32.08 16.26
C CYS A 348 -10.00 -32.70 15.59
N ASN A 349 -10.23 -32.41 14.31
CA ASN A 349 -11.36 -32.90 13.52
C ASN A 349 -12.75 -32.54 14.08
N THR A 350 -12.84 -31.57 15.01
CA THR A 350 -14.11 -31.05 15.52
C THR A 350 -14.57 -29.83 14.73
N LYS A 351 -15.88 -29.55 14.77
CA LYS A 351 -16.47 -28.44 14.01
C LYS A 351 -15.91 -27.10 14.47
N ILE A 352 -15.47 -26.30 13.52
CA ILE A 352 -15.26 -24.88 13.75
C ILE A 352 -16.62 -24.21 13.74
N THR A 353 -16.85 -23.29 14.67
CA THR A 353 -18.07 -22.50 14.78
C THR A 353 -17.72 -21.02 14.97
N ARG A 354 -18.73 -20.16 14.96
CA ARG A 354 -18.55 -18.73 15.28
C ARG A 354 -18.06 -18.51 16.71
N ILE A 355 -18.36 -19.44 17.62
CA ILE A 355 -17.98 -19.36 19.05
C ILE A 355 -16.53 -19.82 19.22
N THR A 356 -16.18 -20.98 18.65
CA THR A 356 -14.83 -21.53 18.78
C THR A 356 -13.78 -20.74 18.01
N GLY A 357 -14.20 -20.02 16.96
CA GLY A 357 -13.30 -19.26 16.10
C GLY A 357 -12.30 -20.13 15.35
N TRP A 358 -11.39 -19.48 14.63
CA TRP A 358 -10.32 -20.15 13.88
C TRP A 358 -9.08 -19.26 13.76
N ARG A 359 -7.95 -19.91 13.48
CA ARG A 359 -6.71 -19.29 13.02
C ARG A 359 -6.23 -19.97 11.73
N LEU A 360 -5.63 -19.18 10.85
CA LEU A 360 -4.98 -19.68 9.65
C LEU A 360 -3.67 -20.37 10.06
N HIS A 361 -3.32 -21.47 9.41
CA HIS A 361 -2.05 -22.16 9.59
C HIS A 361 -1.44 -22.55 8.23
N TYR A 362 -0.13 -22.41 8.08
CA TYR A 362 0.61 -22.93 6.94
C TYR A 362 1.06 -24.37 7.20
N GLY A 363 0.67 -25.30 6.32
CA GLY A 363 1.09 -26.71 6.45
C GLY A 363 2.60 -26.88 6.24
N VAL A 364 3.15 -26.21 5.23
CA VAL A 364 4.60 -26.02 5.06
C VAL A 364 4.94 -24.59 5.46
N PRO A 365 5.81 -24.40 6.47
CA PRO A 365 6.27 -23.08 6.86
C PRO A 365 6.90 -22.30 5.70
N ARG A 366 6.74 -20.97 5.70
CA ARG A 366 7.34 -20.09 4.66
C ARG A 366 8.86 -20.21 4.61
N VAL A 367 9.49 -20.39 5.77
CA VAL A 367 10.93 -20.64 5.93
C VAL A 367 11.42 -21.88 5.19
N LYS A 368 10.54 -22.85 4.97
CA LYS A 368 10.83 -24.09 4.25
C LYS A 368 10.36 -24.04 2.79
N GLY A 369 10.06 -22.85 2.26
CA GLY A 369 9.57 -22.66 0.89
C GLY A 369 8.06 -22.87 0.72
N GLY A 370 7.30 -22.93 1.82
CA GLY A 370 5.85 -23.04 1.76
C GLY A 370 5.19 -21.85 1.06
N SER A 371 4.23 -22.12 0.17
CA SER A 371 3.50 -21.08 -0.55
C SER A 371 2.52 -20.35 0.38
N THR A 372 2.17 -19.11 0.05
CA THR A 372 1.08 -18.37 0.74
C THR A 372 -0.29 -18.66 0.12
N GLY A 373 -0.35 -19.59 -0.83
CA GLY A 373 -1.57 -19.95 -1.55
C GLY A 373 -2.50 -20.80 -0.70
N ALA A 374 -3.78 -20.83 -1.07
CA ALA A 374 -4.80 -21.64 -0.41
C ALA A 374 -4.41 -23.13 -0.31
N THR A 375 -3.60 -23.63 -1.24
CA THR A 375 -3.10 -25.02 -1.27
C THR A 375 -2.22 -25.38 -0.08
N ASN A 376 -1.54 -24.40 0.54
CA ASN A 376 -0.67 -24.59 1.69
C ASN A 376 -1.30 -24.14 3.02
N CYS A 377 -2.54 -23.66 3.00
CA CYS A 377 -3.20 -23.13 4.19
C CYS A 377 -4.27 -24.09 4.73
N VAL A 378 -4.44 -24.12 6.05
CA VAL A 378 -5.54 -24.80 6.75
C VAL A 378 -6.11 -23.91 7.86
N LEU A 379 -7.32 -24.23 8.30
CA LEU A 379 -7.99 -23.58 9.43
C LEU A 379 -7.93 -24.50 10.65
N LEU A 380 -7.46 -23.95 11.77
CA LEU A 380 -7.37 -24.62 13.06
C LEU A 380 -8.17 -23.84 14.12
N HIS A 381 -8.63 -24.51 15.17
CA HIS A 381 -9.05 -23.79 16.38
C HIS A 381 -7.87 -23.04 16.98
N PRO A 382 -8.09 -21.88 17.65
CA PRO A 382 -7.02 -21.12 18.29
C PRO A 382 -6.14 -21.96 19.22
N GLU A 383 -6.75 -22.81 20.06
CA GLU A 383 -6.02 -23.70 20.98
C GLU A 383 -5.25 -24.81 20.25
N CYS A 384 -5.81 -25.34 19.16
CA CYS A 384 -5.14 -26.34 18.33
C CYS A 384 -3.93 -25.73 17.62
N HIS A 385 -4.07 -24.49 17.13
CA HIS A 385 -3.00 -23.72 16.52
C HIS A 385 -1.86 -23.46 17.51
N ASP A 386 -2.16 -23.03 18.73
CA ASP A 386 -1.16 -22.85 19.78
C ASP A 386 -0.44 -24.15 20.13
N ARG A 387 -1.18 -25.27 20.21
CA ARG A 387 -0.59 -26.61 20.44
C ARG A 387 0.31 -27.06 19.30
N VAL A 388 -0.10 -26.85 18.05
CA VAL A 388 0.69 -27.20 16.86
C VAL A 388 2.04 -26.49 16.87
N HIS A 389 2.04 -25.18 17.13
CA HIS A 389 3.28 -24.40 17.20
C HIS A 389 4.15 -24.76 18.41
N ARG A 390 3.54 -24.98 19.58
CA ARG A 390 4.28 -25.34 20.80
C ARG A 390 4.92 -26.73 20.72
N LEU A 391 4.20 -27.71 20.17
CA LEU A 391 4.61 -29.12 20.14
C LEU A 391 5.16 -29.56 18.78
N ARG A 392 5.21 -28.66 17.79
CA ARG A 392 5.63 -28.92 16.39
C ARG A 392 4.89 -30.10 15.77
N LEU A 393 3.58 -30.17 15.98
CA LEU A 393 2.76 -31.25 15.45
C LEU A 393 2.61 -31.13 13.93
N PRO A 394 2.67 -32.24 13.17
CA PRO A 394 2.42 -32.20 11.75
C PRO A 394 0.93 -31.90 11.50
N VAL A 395 0.66 -30.96 10.59
CA VAL A 395 -0.70 -30.66 10.12
C VAL A 395 -0.77 -30.89 8.63
N SER A 396 -1.53 -31.90 8.22
CA SER A 396 -1.79 -32.19 6.81
C SER A 396 -3.19 -31.75 6.41
N LYS A 397 -3.33 -31.32 5.16
CA LYS A 397 -4.67 -31.12 4.60
C LYS A 397 -5.47 -32.43 4.62
N PRO A 398 -6.78 -32.37 4.91
CA PRO A 398 -7.64 -33.52 4.72
C PRO A 398 -7.57 -33.97 3.26
N ARG A 399 -7.37 -35.28 3.03
CA ARG A 399 -7.38 -35.85 1.66
C ARG A 399 -8.70 -35.49 1.00
N LEU A 400 -8.63 -34.81 -0.15
CA LEU A 400 -9.77 -34.63 -1.04
C LEU A 400 -10.24 -36.02 -1.47
N LEU A 401 -11.38 -36.49 -0.96
CA LEU A 401 -12.10 -37.58 -1.62
C LEU A 401 -12.48 -37.03 -3.00
N TYR A 402 -11.88 -37.62 -4.04
CA TYR A 402 -12.06 -37.37 -5.47
C TYR A 402 -13.28 -36.49 -5.79
N ARG A 403 -13.06 -35.22 -6.15
CA ARG A 403 -14.10 -34.47 -6.88
C ARG A 403 -14.12 -35.05 -8.29
N GLY A 404 -15.15 -35.84 -8.59
CA GLY A 404 -15.41 -36.32 -9.94
C GLY A 404 -15.26 -35.19 -10.94
N VAL A 405 -14.48 -35.46 -11.98
CA VAL A 405 -14.28 -34.60 -13.15
C VAL A 405 -15.65 -34.09 -13.59
N ARG A 406 -15.86 -32.77 -13.53
CA ARG A 406 -16.98 -32.16 -14.29
C ARG A 406 -16.67 -32.47 -15.76
N ARG A 407 -17.46 -33.36 -16.36
CA ARG A 407 -17.44 -33.58 -17.80
C ARG A 407 -17.63 -32.23 -18.49
N ALA A 408 -16.77 -31.99 -19.47
CA ALA A 408 -16.70 -30.78 -20.29
C ALA A 408 -18.02 -30.49 -21.00
#